data_AF-A0AAD2CJV9-F1
#
_entry.id   AF-A0AAD2CJV9-F1
#
_cell.length_a   1.000
_cell.length_b   1.000
_cell.length_c   1.000
_cell.angle_alpha   90.00
_cell.angle_beta   90.00
_cell.angle_gamma   90.00
#
_symmetry.space_group_name_H-M   'P 1'
#
loop_
_entity.id
_entity.type
_entity.pdbx_description
1 polymer ?
#
loop_
_entity_poly.entity_id
_entity_poly.type
_entity_poly.pdbx_seq_one_letter_code
_entity_poly.pdbx_strand_id
1 'polypeptide(L)'
;MKPKYWFNFDYQEDTKTIGGFPLRITEGYGANRKHGFEIDLTSKYPGVKIMIGTMKEFVKIEFIGASVEAFGSAVGMLGDFETGKTFARDGATVLDDFNDFGNEWQIQPSDNMLFHDISNPQFPKRCVLPEDPQGQRRRLLTEASVSIEDAEKACASLTDAIDRKDCVYDIIATQDMDMAGAY
;
A
#
# COMPACT_ATOMS: atom_id res chain seq x y z
N MET A 1 -10.53 -24.97 8.43
CA MET A 1 -10.97 -24.62 7.07
C MET A 1 -9.78 -24.03 6.32
N LYS A 2 -9.60 -24.30 5.03
CA LYS A 2 -8.58 -23.59 4.21
C LYS A 2 -9.20 -22.27 3.73
N PRO A 3 -8.46 -21.16 3.73
CA PRO A 3 -8.99 -19.91 3.21
C PRO A 3 -9.17 -19.98 1.69
N LYS A 4 -10.20 -19.29 1.19
CA LYS A 4 -10.48 -19.17 -0.24
C LYS A 4 -9.56 -18.10 -0.80
N TYR A 5 -8.69 -18.48 -1.73
CA TYR A 5 -7.85 -17.54 -2.44
C TYR A 5 -8.58 -17.05 -3.69
N TRP A 6 -8.65 -15.73 -3.80
CA TRP A 6 -9.25 -15.04 -4.93
C TRP A 6 -8.17 -14.18 -5.55
N PHE A 7 -8.11 -14.20 -6.87
CA PHE A 7 -7.28 -13.30 -7.64
C PHE A 7 -8.22 -12.55 -8.58
N ASN A 8 -8.27 -11.22 -8.45
CA ASN A 8 -9.22 -10.37 -9.19
C ASN A 8 -10.68 -10.85 -9.06
N PHE A 9 -11.20 -11.14 -7.88
CA PHE A 9 -12.57 -11.70 -7.73
C PHE A 9 -12.84 -13.06 -8.41
N ASP A 10 -11.84 -13.68 -9.04
CA ASP A 10 -11.94 -15.05 -9.53
C ASP A 10 -11.38 -16.00 -8.49
N TYR A 11 -12.20 -16.99 -8.13
CA TYR A 11 -11.79 -18.05 -7.22
C TYR A 11 -10.67 -18.85 -7.86
N GLN A 12 -9.55 -18.98 -7.14
CA GLN A 12 -8.40 -19.73 -7.58
C GLN A 12 -8.41 -21.10 -6.93
N GLU A 13 -8.24 -21.14 -5.60
CA GLU A 13 -8.19 -22.38 -4.84
C GLU A 13 -8.38 -22.16 -3.34
N ASP A 14 -8.69 -23.25 -2.64
CA ASP A 14 -8.64 -23.34 -1.20
C ASP A 14 -7.20 -23.70 -0.77
N THR A 15 -6.42 -22.69 -0.40
CA THR A 15 -4.97 -22.85 -0.17
C THR A 15 -4.50 -22.27 1.16
N LYS A 16 -3.39 -22.78 1.67
CA LYS A 16 -2.67 -22.23 2.84
C LYS A 16 -1.30 -21.68 2.43
N THR A 17 -1.11 -21.44 1.14
CA THR A 17 0.12 -20.92 0.59
C THR A 17 -0.16 -19.85 -0.45
N ILE A 18 0.80 -18.97 -0.67
CA ILE A 18 0.80 -18.00 -1.77
C ILE A 18 2.20 -17.98 -2.38
N GLY A 19 2.29 -18.14 -3.71
CA GLY A 19 3.59 -18.28 -4.39
C GLY A 19 4.44 -19.47 -3.88
N GLY A 20 3.80 -20.50 -3.31
CA GLY A 20 4.49 -21.65 -2.70
C GLY A 20 4.92 -21.44 -1.24
N PHE A 21 4.71 -20.26 -0.66
CA PHE A 21 5.08 -19.92 0.72
C PHE A 21 3.89 -20.04 1.68
N PRO A 22 4.09 -20.53 2.93
CA PRO A 22 3.03 -20.62 3.92
C PRO A 22 2.32 -19.28 4.18
N LEU A 23 0.99 -19.33 4.25
CA LEU A 23 0.10 -18.23 4.57
C LEU A 23 -0.59 -18.50 5.92
N ARG A 24 -0.48 -17.56 6.85
CA ARG A 24 -1.24 -17.53 8.10
C ARG A 24 -2.19 -16.34 8.09
N ILE A 25 -3.44 -16.57 8.46
CA ILE A 25 -4.47 -15.54 8.50
C ILE A 25 -4.92 -15.36 9.94
N THR A 26 -4.91 -14.12 10.40
CA THR A 26 -5.44 -13.69 11.69
C THR A 26 -6.67 -12.84 11.43
N GLU A 27 -7.84 -13.33 11.79
CA GLU A 27 -9.08 -12.57 11.66
C GLU A 27 -9.23 -11.59 12.81
N GLY A 28 -9.47 -10.32 12.48
CA GLY A 28 -9.79 -9.30 13.46
C GLY A 28 -11.25 -9.36 13.88
N TYR A 29 -11.49 -9.14 15.17
CA TYR A 29 -12.83 -9.00 15.74
C TYR A 29 -13.06 -7.55 16.18
N GLY A 30 -14.33 -7.11 16.20
CA GLY A 30 -14.71 -5.75 16.63
C GLY A 30 -14.96 -4.77 15.47
N ALA A 31 -15.21 -3.49 15.82
CA ALA A 31 -15.64 -2.45 14.87
C ALA A 31 -14.61 -2.16 13.76
N ASN A 32 -13.32 -2.34 14.06
CA ASN A 32 -12.22 -2.00 13.15
C ASN A 32 -11.72 -3.19 12.31
N ARG A 33 -12.30 -4.40 12.47
CA ARG A 33 -12.02 -5.66 11.73
C ARG A 33 -10.64 -5.71 11.07
N LYS A 34 -9.58 -5.71 11.88
CA LYS A 34 -8.20 -5.78 11.39
C LYS A 34 -7.84 -7.20 10.97
N HIS A 35 -7.73 -7.48 9.67
CA HIS A 35 -7.25 -8.79 9.22
C HIS A 35 -5.74 -8.74 9.01
N GLY A 36 -5.04 -9.77 9.47
CA GLY A 36 -3.61 -9.95 9.25
C GLY A 36 -3.35 -11.16 8.36
N PHE A 37 -2.44 -11.01 7.41
CA PHE A 37 -1.96 -12.07 6.53
C PHE A 37 -0.44 -12.11 6.62
N GLU A 38 0.10 -13.20 7.16
CA GLU A 38 1.54 -13.45 7.24
C GLU A 38 1.93 -14.43 6.14
N ILE A 39 2.81 -14.00 5.25
CA ILE A 39 3.45 -14.83 4.22
C ILE A 39 4.88 -15.11 4.69
N ASP A 40 5.16 -16.37 5.02
CA ASP A 40 6.44 -16.78 5.61
C ASP A 40 7.42 -17.25 4.52
N LEU A 41 8.46 -16.46 4.26
CA LEU A 41 9.47 -16.75 3.24
C LEU A 41 10.66 -17.56 3.80
N THR A 42 10.63 -17.94 5.08
CA THR A 42 11.74 -18.59 5.80
C THR A 42 12.27 -19.85 5.12
N SER A 43 11.43 -20.57 4.37
CA SER A 43 11.86 -21.77 3.63
C SER A 43 12.93 -21.49 2.58
N LYS A 44 13.02 -20.26 2.09
CA LYS A 44 14.02 -19.82 1.11
C LYS A 44 14.94 -18.72 1.67
N TYR A 45 14.38 -17.79 2.44
CA TYR A 45 15.08 -16.64 2.99
C TYR A 45 14.89 -16.61 4.51
N PRO A 46 15.85 -17.09 5.31
CA PRO A 46 15.68 -17.28 6.74
C PRO A 46 15.22 -16.01 7.48
N GLY A 47 14.09 -16.09 8.18
CA GLY A 47 13.56 -14.98 8.99
C GLY A 47 12.80 -13.91 8.21
N VAL A 48 12.65 -14.06 6.89
CA VAL A 48 11.95 -13.09 6.05
C VAL A 48 10.45 -13.37 6.02
N LYS A 49 9.63 -12.33 6.20
CA LYS A 49 8.17 -12.42 6.10
C LYS A 49 7.58 -11.19 5.43
N ILE A 50 6.43 -11.37 4.78
CA ILE A 50 5.58 -10.26 4.32
C ILE A 50 4.32 -10.25 5.18
N MET A 51 4.07 -9.14 5.86
CA MET A 51 2.88 -8.94 6.68
C MET A 51 1.94 -8.00 5.94
N ILE A 52 0.72 -8.44 5.71
CA ILE A 52 -0.33 -7.62 5.13
C ILE A 52 -1.39 -7.42 6.21
N GLY A 53 -1.60 -6.17 6.60
CA GLY A 53 -2.69 -5.76 7.47
C GLY A 53 -3.79 -5.11 6.65
N THR A 54 -5.05 -5.44 6.90
CA THR A 54 -6.18 -4.71 6.34
C THR A 54 -7.06 -4.14 7.44
N MET A 55 -7.49 -2.90 7.26
CA MET A 55 -8.42 -2.22 8.16
C MET A 55 -9.33 -1.33 7.33
N LYS A 56 -10.65 -1.51 7.46
CA LYS A 56 -11.63 -0.86 6.58
C LYS A 56 -11.27 -1.14 5.10
N GLU A 57 -10.97 -0.11 4.32
CA GLU A 57 -10.57 -0.21 2.91
C GLU A 57 -9.05 -0.06 2.70
N PHE A 58 -8.28 0.03 3.78
CA PHE A 58 -6.83 0.24 3.75
C PHE A 58 -6.07 -1.07 3.85
N VAL A 59 -4.91 -1.09 3.18
CA VAL A 59 -3.95 -2.18 3.21
C VAL A 59 -2.60 -1.63 3.63
N LYS A 60 -2.02 -2.20 4.70
CA LYS A 60 -0.64 -1.97 5.13
C LYS A 60 0.19 -3.18 4.75
N ILE A 61 1.38 -2.96 4.18
CA ILE A 61 2.32 -4.02 3.85
C ILE A 61 3.63 -3.74 4.58
N GLU A 62 4.13 -4.72 5.32
CA GLU A 62 5.42 -4.66 6.01
C GLU A 62 6.31 -5.83 5.59
N PHE A 63 7.58 -5.55 5.36
CA PHE A 63 8.59 -6.55 5.00
C PHE A 63 9.50 -6.79 6.20
N ILE A 64 9.30 -7.90 6.90
CA ILE A 64 10.08 -8.27 8.09
C ILE A 64 11.33 -9.02 7.67
N GLY A 65 12.49 -8.60 8.18
CA GLY A 65 13.78 -9.24 7.89
C GLY A 65 14.24 -9.08 6.44
N ALA A 66 13.74 -8.08 5.71
CA ALA A 66 14.04 -7.88 4.30
C ALA A 66 15.55 -7.87 4.02
N SER A 67 15.96 -8.53 2.94
CA SER A 67 17.37 -8.68 2.55
C SER A 67 17.54 -8.55 1.04
N VAL A 68 18.78 -8.25 0.61
CA VAL A 68 19.15 -8.20 -0.82
C VAL A 68 18.91 -9.55 -1.50
N GLU A 69 19.12 -10.66 -0.80
CA GLU A 69 18.86 -11.99 -1.34
C GLU A 69 17.37 -12.25 -1.62
N ALA A 70 16.49 -11.69 -0.77
CA ALA A 70 15.04 -11.84 -0.90
C ALA A 70 14.43 -10.85 -1.90
N PHE A 71 14.87 -9.59 -1.89
CA PHE A 71 14.21 -8.49 -2.58
C PHE A 71 15.12 -7.63 -3.46
N GLY A 72 16.42 -7.90 -3.52
CA GLY A 72 17.40 -7.08 -4.25
C GLY A 72 17.20 -7.04 -5.77
N SER A 73 16.46 -8.00 -6.33
CA SER A 73 16.09 -8.00 -7.75
C SER A 73 14.68 -7.45 -8.01
N ALA A 74 14.01 -6.93 -6.98
CA ALA A 74 12.70 -6.31 -7.15
C ALA A 74 12.84 -5.00 -7.94
N VAL A 75 11.91 -4.79 -8.87
CA VAL A 75 11.81 -3.56 -9.67
C VAL A 75 10.39 -3.02 -9.57
N GLY A 76 10.25 -1.70 -9.54
CA GLY A 76 8.95 -1.06 -9.47
C GLY A 76 8.94 0.17 -8.57
N MET A 77 7.74 0.50 -8.09
CA MET A 77 7.49 1.71 -7.31
C MET A 77 8.11 1.72 -5.91
N LEU A 78 8.60 0.57 -5.41
CA LEU A 78 9.33 0.52 -4.13
C LEU A 78 10.77 1.03 -4.26
N GLY A 79 11.24 1.27 -5.49
CA GLY A 79 12.62 1.68 -5.76
C GLY A 79 13.61 0.51 -5.67
N ASP A 80 14.88 0.84 -5.87
CA ASP A 80 16.00 -0.10 -5.72
C ASP A 80 16.26 -0.40 -4.24
N PHE A 81 16.36 -1.69 -3.92
CA PHE A 81 16.47 -2.14 -2.54
C PHE A 81 17.78 -1.70 -1.86
N GLU A 82 18.90 -1.72 -2.59
CA GLU A 82 20.22 -1.44 -2.01
C GLU A 82 20.48 0.07 -1.87
N THR A 83 20.10 0.85 -2.88
CA THR A 83 20.43 2.28 -2.97
C THR A 83 19.28 3.19 -2.58
N GLY A 84 18.04 2.69 -2.55
CA GLY A 84 16.83 3.48 -2.35
C GLY A 84 16.49 4.39 -3.53
N LYS A 85 17.19 4.27 -4.66
CA LYS A 85 16.95 5.11 -5.85
C LYS A 85 15.68 4.69 -6.56
N THR A 86 14.95 5.67 -7.06
CA THR A 86 13.74 5.50 -7.87
C THR A 86 14.12 5.46 -9.35
N PHE A 87 14.25 4.25 -9.91
CA PHE A 87 14.61 4.07 -11.32
C PHE A 87 13.38 4.02 -12.25
N ALA A 88 13.54 4.51 -13.47
CA ALA A 88 12.61 4.27 -14.57
C ALA A 88 12.63 2.79 -15.00
N ARG A 89 11.73 2.39 -15.91
CA ARG A 89 11.67 1.00 -16.40
C ARG A 89 12.91 0.55 -17.17
N ASP A 90 13.72 1.49 -17.65
CA ASP A 90 15.01 1.20 -18.28
C ASP A 90 16.08 0.71 -17.28
N GLY A 91 15.81 0.81 -15.97
CA GLY A 91 16.73 0.40 -14.90
C GLY A 91 17.97 1.29 -14.75
N ALA A 92 18.02 2.44 -15.42
CA ALA A 92 19.20 3.30 -15.48
C ALA A 92 18.88 4.77 -15.16
N THR A 93 17.75 5.27 -15.64
CA THR A 93 17.33 6.65 -15.42
C THR A 93 16.78 6.82 -14.01
N VAL A 94 17.36 7.73 -13.23
CA VAL A 94 16.87 8.08 -11.89
C VAL A 94 15.77 9.15 -12.02
N LEU A 95 14.64 8.93 -11.34
CA LEU A 95 13.48 9.82 -11.33
C LEU A 95 13.25 10.37 -9.93
N ASP A 96 13.74 11.57 -9.67
CA ASP A 96 13.61 12.22 -8.35
C ASP A 96 12.24 12.89 -8.13
N ASP A 97 11.50 13.19 -9.20
CA ASP A 97 10.12 13.68 -9.12
C ASP A 97 9.14 12.51 -8.99
N PHE A 98 8.40 12.47 -7.88
CA PHE A 98 7.47 11.36 -7.60
C PHE A 98 6.25 11.32 -8.54
N ASN A 99 5.87 12.43 -9.16
CA ASN A 99 4.80 12.43 -10.15
C ASN A 99 5.29 11.80 -11.45
N ASP A 100 6.50 12.13 -11.89
CA ASP A 100 7.13 11.51 -13.05
C ASP A 100 7.39 10.02 -12.80
N PHE A 101 7.91 9.67 -11.61
CA PHE A 101 8.11 8.28 -11.19
C PHE A 101 6.80 7.46 -11.19
N GLY A 102 5.71 8.03 -10.64
CA GLY A 102 4.40 7.38 -10.65
C GLY A 102 3.82 7.21 -12.06
N ASN A 103 4.04 8.17 -12.96
CA ASN A 103 3.61 8.05 -14.36
C ASN A 103 4.43 7.02 -15.14
N GLU A 104 5.74 6.94 -14.91
CA GLU A 104 6.62 5.94 -15.55
C GLU A 104 6.19 4.51 -15.22
N TRP A 105 5.77 4.27 -13.98
CA TRP A 105 5.29 2.98 -13.51
C TRP A 105 3.79 2.73 -13.75
N GLN A 106 3.11 3.57 -14.54
CA GLN A 106 1.76 3.28 -15.02
C GLN A 106 1.76 2.01 -15.89
N ILE A 107 0.80 1.12 -15.67
CA ILE A 107 0.68 -0.16 -16.40
C ILE A 107 0.53 0.09 -17.90
N GLN A 108 1.40 -0.53 -18.68
CA GLN A 108 1.44 -0.41 -20.14
C GLN A 108 0.65 -1.55 -20.81
N PRO A 109 0.19 -1.38 -22.06
CA PRO A 109 -0.50 -2.45 -22.81
C PRO A 109 0.34 -3.72 -23.04
N SER A 110 1.67 -3.61 -22.94
CA SER A 110 2.59 -4.75 -23.01
C SER A 110 2.75 -5.48 -21.67
N ASP A 111 2.32 -4.89 -20.57
CA ASP A 111 2.33 -5.53 -19.26
C ASP A 111 1.18 -6.56 -19.20
N ASN A 112 1.33 -7.58 -18.36
CA ASN A 112 0.23 -8.53 -18.12
C ASN A 112 -0.94 -7.80 -17.47
N MET A 113 -2.12 -7.87 -18.09
CA MET A 113 -3.33 -7.25 -17.55
C MET A 113 -3.81 -8.02 -16.33
N LEU A 114 -3.58 -7.45 -15.15
CA LEU A 114 -4.06 -7.99 -13.87
C LEU A 114 -5.39 -7.38 -13.44
N PHE A 115 -6.06 -6.59 -14.28
CA PHE A 115 -7.36 -5.98 -13.94
C PHE A 115 -8.42 -6.48 -14.90
N HIS A 116 -9.64 -6.70 -14.39
CA HIS A 116 -10.78 -7.13 -15.22
C HIS A 116 -11.30 -6.05 -16.14
N ASP A 117 -11.27 -4.81 -15.64
CA ASP A 117 -11.75 -3.65 -16.35
C ASP A 117 -10.65 -2.59 -16.43
N ILE A 118 -10.64 -1.88 -17.54
CA ILE A 118 -9.78 -0.72 -17.75
C ILE A 118 -10.51 0.49 -17.17
N SER A 119 -10.00 1.03 -16.07
CA SER A 119 -10.44 2.32 -15.55
C SER A 119 -9.64 3.47 -16.17
N ASN A 120 -10.31 4.58 -16.47
CA ASN A 120 -9.64 5.79 -16.94
C ASN A 120 -9.04 6.57 -15.75
N PRO A 121 -7.81 7.09 -15.83
CA PRO A 121 -6.90 7.06 -16.98
C PRO A 121 -6.01 5.82 -17.03
N GLN A 122 -5.80 5.31 -18.24
CA GLN A 122 -4.82 4.26 -18.54
C GLN A 122 -3.85 4.75 -19.63
N PHE A 123 -2.63 4.22 -19.64
CA PHE A 123 -1.62 4.52 -20.65
C PHE A 123 -2.22 4.44 -22.07
N PRO A 124 -1.98 5.43 -22.95
CA PRO A 124 -0.99 6.51 -22.83
C PRO A 124 -1.49 7.79 -22.14
N LYS A 125 -2.71 7.79 -21.58
CA LYS A 125 -3.18 8.94 -20.79
C LYS A 125 -2.52 8.92 -19.42
N ARG A 126 -1.88 10.03 -19.06
CA ARG A 126 -1.23 10.23 -17.76
C ARG A 126 -2.21 10.09 -16.60
N CYS A 127 -1.69 9.69 -15.45
CA CYS A 127 -2.45 9.61 -14.21
C CYS A 127 -3.02 10.98 -13.82
N VAL A 128 -4.23 10.99 -13.26
CA VAL A 128 -4.79 12.20 -12.66
C VAL A 128 -4.05 12.40 -11.34
N LEU A 129 -3.28 13.49 -11.23
CA LEU A 129 -2.59 13.81 -10.00
C LEU A 129 -3.61 14.14 -8.90
N PRO A 130 -3.42 13.65 -7.67
CA PRO A 130 -4.26 14.03 -6.55
C PRO A 130 -4.19 15.54 -6.35
N GLU A 131 -5.34 16.16 -6.08
CA GLU A 131 -5.37 17.55 -5.60
C GLU A 131 -4.64 17.62 -4.26
N ASP A 132 -3.93 18.72 -4.01
CA ASP A 132 -3.24 18.95 -2.74
C ASP A 132 -4.23 18.77 -1.57
N PRO A 133 -4.03 17.80 -0.67
CA PRO A 133 -4.94 17.58 0.45
C PRO A 133 -5.01 18.78 1.41
N GLN A 134 -3.99 19.66 1.41
CA GLN A 134 -3.98 20.93 2.12
C GLN A 134 -4.39 22.12 1.24
N GLY A 135 -4.29 21.97 -0.09
CA GLY A 135 -4.51 23.02 -1.06
C GLY A 135 -5.91 22.95 -1.66
N GLN A 136 -6.74 23.95 -1.34
CA GLN A 136 -8.05 24.22 -1.95
C GLN A 136 -8.72 22.98 -2.55
N ARG A 137 -9.12 22.00 -1.72
CA ARG A 137 -10.24 21.14 -2.12
C ARG A 137 -11.31 22.11 -2.63
N ARG A 138 -11.61 22.11 -3.93
CA ARG A 138 -12.69 22.91 -4.52
C ARG A 138 -14.08 22.40 -4.08
N ARG A 139 -14.13 21.66 -2.98
CA ARG A 139 -15.32 21.29 -2.25
C ARG A 139 -15.50 22.35 -1.18
N LEU A 140 -16.67 22.95 -1.18
CA LEU A 140 -17.06 24.07 -0.32
C LEU A 140 -16.53 23.85 1.12
N LEU A 141 -16.02 24.92 1.75
CA LEU A 141 -15.52 24.98 3.14
C LEU A 141 -16.48 24.42 4.21
N THR A 142 -17.65 23.95 3.81
CA THR A 142 -18.72 23.36 4.61
C THR A 142 -18.67 21.81 4.69
N GLU A 143 -17.79 21.13 3.94
CA GLU A 143 -17.76 19.66 3.85
C GLU A 143 -16.58 18.96 4.55
N ALA A 144 -15.56 19.68 5.01
CA ALA A 144 -14.49 19.07 5.81
C ALA A 144 -14.97 18.89 7.26
N SER A 145 -15.27 17.66 7.65
CA SER A 145 -15.76 17.32 8.99
C SER A 145 -14.64 17.21 10.03
N VAL A 146 -13.39 16.98 9.59
CA VAL A 146 -12.25 16.73 10.46
C VAL A 146 -11.22 17.86 10.36
N SER A 147 -10.88 18.46 11.51
CA SER A 147 -9.84 19.48 11.61
C SER A 147 -8.45 18.85 11.79
N ILE A 148 -7.40 19.58 11.39
CA ILE A 148 -6.00 19.16 11.61
C ILE A 148 -5.72 18.97 13.09
N GLU A 149 -6.21 19.86 13.96
CA GLU A 149 -6.02 19.76 15.41
C GLU A 149 -6.65 18.50 16.00
N ASP A 150 -7.81 18.08 15.49
CA ASP A 150 -8.45 16.84 15.95
C ASP A 150 -7.69 15.61 15.46
N ALA A 151 -7.24 15.61 14.19
CA ALA A 151 -6.38 14.55 13.65
C ALA A 151 -5.08 14.40 14.45
N GLU A 152 -4.40 15.51 14.78
CA GLU A 152 -3.20 15.52 15.62
C GLU A 152 -3.44 14.93 17.01
N LYS A 153 -4.59 15.27 17.64
CA LYS A 153 -4.98 14.70 18.94
C LYS A 153 -5.20 13.19 18.84
N ALA A 154 -5.85 12.71 17.78
CA ALA A 154 -6.10 11.28 17.58
C ALA A 154 -4.79 10.50 17.39
N CYS A 155 -3.82 11.07 16.69
CA CYS A 155 -2.51 10.43 16.43
C CYS A 155 -1.47 10.67 17.54
N ALA A 156 -1.81 11.39 18.62
CA ALA A 156 -0.83 11.85 19.61
C ALA A 156 -0.12 10.72 20.39
N SER A 157 -0.75 9.54 20.48
CA SER A 157 -0.18 8.37 21.16
C SER A 157 0.94 7.68 20.38
N LEU A 158 1.09 7.93 19.07
CA LEU A 158 2.11 7.31 18.23
C LEU A 158 3.49 7.89 18.54
N THR A 159 4.44 7.06 18.96
CA THR A 159 5.79 7.51 19.36
C THR A 159 6.69 7.85 18.18
N ASP A 160 6.51 7.15 17.06
CA ASP A 160 7.26 7.41 15.85
C ASP A 160 6.72 8.64 15.12
N ALA A 161 7.63 9.51 14.67
CA ALA A 161 7.26 10.78 14.06
C ALA A 161 6.72 10.62 12.63
N ILE A 162 7.17 9.58 11.91
CA ILE A 162 6.71 9.26 10.57
C ILE A 162 5.31 8.68 10.67
N ASP A 163 5.11 7.67 11.53
CA ASP A 163 3.78 7.08 11.77
C ASP A 163 2.76 8.13 12.21
N ARG A 164 3.16 9.08 13.06
CA ARG A 164 2.30 10.19 13.47
C ARG A 164 1.91 11.10 12.30
N LYS A 165 2.86 11.45 11.44
CA LYS A 165 2.61 12.31 10.28
C LYS A 165 1.69 11.62 9.28
N ASP A 166 1.95 10.35 9.00
CA ASP A 166 1.17 9.53 8.06
C ASP A 166 -0.25 9.30 8.59
N CYS A 167 -0.40 9.05 9.90
CA CYS A 167 -1.69 8.99 10.58
C CYS A 167 -2.51 10.27 10.40
N VAL A 168 -1.93 11.45 10.65
CA VAL A 168 -2.61 12.73 10.47
C VAL A 168 -3.00 12.94 9.01
N TYR A 169 -2.09 12.63 8.09
CA TYR A 169 -2.35 12.74 6.66
C TYR A 169 -3.52 11.85 6.22
N ASP A 170 -3.55 10.59 6.64
CA ASP A 170 -4.61 9.64 6.29
C ASP A 170 -5.96 10.07 6.85
N ILE A 171 -6.02 10.54 8.10
CA ILE A 171 -7.26 11.08 8.69
C ILE A 171 -7.77 12.27 7.87
N ILE A 172 -6.90 13.20 7.48
CA ILE A 172 -7.31 14.38 6.70
C ILE A 172 -7.68 14.01 5.26
N ALA A 173 -6.95 13.09 4.64
CA ALA A 173 -7.24 12.62 3.29
C ALA A 173 -8.60 11.90 3.25
N THR A 174 -8.88 11.05 4.22
CA THR A 174 -10.12 10.24 4.30
C THR A 174 -11.29 10.95 4.96
N GLN A 175 -11.02 11.97 5.78
CA GLN A 175 -11.99 12.59 6.70
C GLN A 175 -12.56 11.60 7.73
N ASP A 176 -11.77 10.60 8.14
CA ASP A 176 -12.16 9.52 9.06
C ASP A 176 -11.18 9.42 10.24
N MET A 177 -11.66 9.78 11.43
CA MET A 177 -10.87 9.76 12.68
C MET A 177 -10.45 8.37 13.11
N ASP A 178 -11.20 7.32 12.72
CA ASP A 178 -10.85 5.95 13.10
C ASP A 178 -9.60 5.45 12.36
N MET A 179 -9.12 6.18 11.32
CA MET A 179 -7.88 5.86 10.63
C MET A 179 -6.66 5.91 11.55
N ALA A 180 -6.74 6.64 12.67
CA ALA A 180 -5.73 6.54 13.73
C ALA A 180 -5.49 5.10 14.18
N GLY A 181 -6.54 4.28 14.15
CA GLY A 181 -6.45 2.88 14.50
C GLY A 181 -5.66 2.04 13.50
N ALA A 182 -5.29 2.51 12.31
CA ALA A 182 -4.49 1.74 11.34
C ALA A 182 -2.99 1.66 11.71
N TYR A 183 -2.55 2.58 12.56
CA TYR A 183 -1.18 2.72 13.07
C TYR A 183 -1.04 2.05 14.44
#